data_AF-A0A9W6DMZ0-F1
#
_entry.id   AF-A0A9W6DMZ0-F1
#
_cell.length_a   1.000
_cell.length_b   1.000
_cell.length_c   1.000
_cell.angle_alpha   90.00
_cell.angle_beta   90.00
_cell.angle_gamma   90.00
#
_symmetry.space_group_name_H-M   'P 1'
#
loop_
_entity.id
_entity.type
_entity.pdbx_description
1 polymer ?
#
loop_
_entity_poly.entity_id
_entity_poly.type
_entity_poly.pdbx_seq_one_letter_code
_entity_poly.pdbx_strand_id
1 'polypeptide(L)'
;MSSKSLPTPSSSTKTFYATNSPWEGAYGHYRAIRVGQQIYVSGTTAADPDSPPENPRVLCPGDAHGQTRATLNEIIKAIQSLGGRGAESIVRTQLFIQRHEDAPAVMAGFTEVLGRQHGGDIGSTAILLVVSNFSDPDMLVEIMVDAIADAS
;
A
#
# COMPACT_ATOMS: atom_id res chain seq x y z
N MET A 1 -21.17 -14.01 -7.38
CA MET A 1 -21.45 -12.91 -8.34
C MET A 1 -20.14 -12.57 -9.01
N SER A 2 -20.09 -12.54 -10.34
CA SER A 2 -18.83 -12.37 -11.08
C SER A 2 -18.25 -10.96 -10.86
N SER A 3 -17.07 -10.89 -10.25
CA SER A 3 -16.22 -9.70 -10.25
C SER A 3 -15.94 -9.31 -11.70
N LYS A 4 -16.63 -8.27 -12.18
CA LYS A 4 -16.25 -7.59 -13.43
C LYS A 4 -15.11 -6.65 -13.07
N SER A 5 -13.91 -6.98 -13.51
CA SER A 5 -12.80 -6.03 -13.49
C SER A 5 -13.25 -4.71 -14.13
N LEU A 6 -13.01 -3.61 -13.44
CA LEU A 6 -13.34 -2.28 -13.95
C LEU A 6 -12.51 -2.04 -15.23
N PRO A 7 -13.11 -1.52 -16.31
CA PRO A 7 -12.38 -1.20 -17.53
C PRO A 7 -11.30 -0.16 -17.21
N THR A 8 -10.05 -0.47 -17.54
CA THR A 8 -8.93 0.47 -17.42
C THR A 8 -9.18 1.65 -18.35
N PRO A 9 -9.35 2.88 -17.85
CA PRO A 9 -9.54 4.05 -18.70
C PRO A 9 -8.28 4.24 -19.56
N SER A 10 -8.47 4.32 -20.87
CA SER A 10 -7.42 4.78 -21.80
C SER A 10 -7.30 6.30 -21.66
N SER A 11 -6.52 6.74 -20.68
CA SER A 11 -5.96 8.09 -20.65
C SER A 11 -4.58 8.01 -21.29
N SER A 12 -4.31 8.82 -22.31
CA SER A 12 -2.98 8.88 -22.95
C SER A 12 -1.85 9.36 -22.02
N THR A 13 -2.16 9.65 -20.75
CA THR A 13 -1.21 10.23 -19.78
C THR A 13 -1.16 9.46 -18.46
N LYS A 14 -2.11 8.55 -18.19
CA LYS A 14 -2.18 7.82 -16.92
C LYS A 14 -2.34 6.31 -17.14
N THR A 15 -1.58 5.52 -16.38
CA THR A 15 -1.75 4.07 -16.27
C THR A 15 -2.29 3.74 -14.89
N PHE A 16 -3.27 2.84 -14.82
CA PHE A 16 -3.97 2.50 -13.58
C PHE A 16 -3.69 1.06 -13.20
N TYR A 17 -3.56 0.81 -11.90
CA TYR A 17 -3.52 -0.52 -11.32
C TYR A 17 -4.59 -0.65 -10.25
N ALA A 18 -5.40 -1.70 -10.35
CA ALA A 18 -6.43 -2.03 -9.39
C ALA A 18 -6.28 -3.49 -8.93
N THR A 19 -6.76 -3.78 -7.73
CA THR A 19 -6.88 -5.15 -7.21
C THR A 19 -8.35 -5.52 -7.01
N ASN A 20 -8.60 -6.74 -6.56
CA ASN A 20 -9.93 -7.17 -6.12
C ASN A 20 -10.26 -6.71 -4.68
N SER A 21 -9.43 -5.84 -4.09
CA SER A 21 -9.67 -5.30 -2.75
C SER A 21 -11.10 -4.81 -2.61
N PRO A 22 -11.79 -5.19 -1.54
CA PRO A 22 -13.19 -4.86 -1.35
C PRO A 22 -13.45 -3.35 -1.30
N TRP A 23 -12.47 -2.58 -0.82
CA TRP A 23 -12.54 -1.13 -0.71
C TRP A 23 -12.40 -0.41 -2.06
N GLU A 24 -11.61 -0.94 -3.00
CA GLU A 24 -11.41 -0.31 -4.32
C GLU A 24 -12.73 -0.26 -5.10
N GLY A 25 -13.48 -1.35 -5.10
CA GLY A 25 -14.80 -1.43 -5.71
C GLY A 25 -15.86 -0.61 -4.97
N ALA A 26 -15.87 -0.67 -3.63
CA ALA A 26 -16.89 0.00 -2.81
C ALA A 26 -16.73 1.54 -2.79
N TYR A 27 -15.49 2.04 -2.76
CA TYR A 27 -15.20 3.47 -2.62
C TYR A 27 -14.71 4.14 -3.92
N GLY A 28 -14.48 3.37 -4.99
CA GLY A 28 -14.25 3.93 -6.32
C GLY A 28 -12.85 4.53 -6.52
N HIS A 29 -11.82 3.91 -5.95
CA HIS A 29 -10.42 4.32 -6.14
C HIS A 29 -9.59 3.19 -6.76
N TYR A 30 -8.43 3.54 -7.33
CA TYR A 30 -7.43 2.58 -7.80
C TYR A 30 -6.43 2.27 -6.68
N ARG A 31 -5.80 1.09 -6.69
CA ARG A 31 -4.66 0.82 -5.81
C ARG A 31 -3.50 1.76 -6.12
N ALA A 32 -3.17 1.95 -7.39
CA ALA A 32 -2.10 2.85 -7.80
C ALA A 32 -2.34 3.48 -9.17
N ILE A 33 -1.77 4.67 -9.38
CA ILE A 33 -1.83 5.40 -10.64
C ILE A 33 -0.43 5.89 -10.99
N ARG A 34 -0.01 5.64 -12.23
CA ARG A 34 1.23 6.20 -12.81
C ARG A 34 0.90 7.38 -13.72
N VAL A 35 1.64 8.47 -13.58
CA VAL A 35 1.62 9.64 -14.48
C VAL A 35 3.06 10.03 -14.80
N GLY A 36 3.49 9.84 -16.06
CA GLY A 36 4.90 9.97 -16.42
C GLY A 36 5.77 8.98 -15.62
N GLN A 37 6.73 9.47 -14.85
CA GLN A 37 7.57 8.66 -13.96
C GLN A 37 6.99 8.49 -12.55
N GLN A 38 5.98 9.26 -12.16
CA GLN A 38 5.45 9.27 -10.80
C GLN A 38 4.40 8.18 -10.64
N ILE A 39 4.51 7.39 -9.57
CA ILE A 39 3.54 6.38 -9.15
C ILE A 39 3.00 6.82 -7.79
N TYR A 40 1.68 6.98 -7.71
CA TYR A 40 0.95 7.29 -6.49
C TYR A 40 0.20 6.04 -6.05
N VAL A 41 0.47 5.56 -4.84
CA VAL A 41 -0.19 4.38 -4.28
C VAL A 41 -1.15 4.84 -3.18
N SER A 42 -2.40 4.42 -3.28
CA SER A 42 -3.44 4.70 -2.29
C SER A 42 -3.06 4.16 -0.90
N GLY A 43 -3.70 4.70 0.13
CA GLY A 43 -3.66 4.11 1.46
C GLY A 43 -3.99 2.62 1.39
N THR A 44 -3.03 1.81 1.80
CA THR A 44 -3.09 0.34 1.73
C THR A 44 -3.01 -0.21 3.14
N THR A 45 -3.80 -1.22 3.43
CA THR A 45 -3.79 -1.96 4.70
C THR A 45 -3.53 -3.44 4.43
N ALA A 46 -3.39 -4.23 5.48
CA ALA A 46 -3.25 -5.68 5.40
C ALA A 46 -4.58 -6.40 5.08
N ALA A 47 -5.46 -5.80 4.29
CA ALA A 47 -6.68 -6.45 3.82
C ALA A 47 -6.35 -7.59 2.87
N ASP A 48 -7.01 -8.73 3.03
CA ASP A 48 -6.95 -9.86 2.11
C ASP A 48 -7.67 -9.49 0.80
N PRO A 49 -6.97 -9.35 -0.34
CA PRO A 49 -7.58 -8.93 -1.60
C PRO A 49 -8.55 -9.97 -2.17
N ASP A 50 -8.53 -11.21 -1.67
CA ASP A 50 -9.44 -12.28 -2.07
C ASP A 50 -10.67 -12.37 -1.14
N SER A 51 -10.74 -11.53 -0.10
CA SER A 51 -11.88 -11.49 0.81
C SER A 51 -13.09 -10.77 0.23
N PRO A 52 -14.33 -11.21 0.54
CA PRO A 52 -15.53 -10.61 0.00
C PRO A 52 -15.79 -9.21 0.59
N PRO A 53 -16.35 -8.25 -0.19
CA PRO A 53 -16.62 -6.90 0.29
C PRO A 53 -17.56 -6.78 1.47
N GLU A 54 -18.49 -7.72 1.61
CA GLU A 54 -19.40 -7.77 2.75
C GLU A 54 -18.72 -8.19 4.06
N ASN A 55 -17.55 -8.84 3.99
CA ASN A 55 -16.81 -9.31 5.15
C ASN A 55 -15.31 -9.33 4.85
N PRO A 56 -14.68 -8.14 4.76
CA PRO A 56 -13.26 -8.03 4.46
C PRO A 56 -12.46 -8.72 5.57
N ARG A 57 -11.47 -9.52 5.19
CA ARG A 57 -10.57 -10.17 6.15
C ARG A 57 -9.31 -9.33 6.28
N VAL A 58 -8.91 -9.02 7.51
CA VAL A 58 -7.59 -8.44 7.79
C VAL A 58 -6.59 -9.56 8.06
N LEU A 59 -5.45 -9.51 7.37
CA LEU A 59 -4.30 -10.41 7.59
C LEU A 59 -3.58 -9.99 8.87
N CYS A 60 -2.97 -10.95 9.57
CA CYS A 60 -2.21 -10.69 10.80
C CYS A 60 -3.02 -9.90 11.87
N PRO A 61 -4.23 -10.35 12.28
CA PRO A 61 -5.03 -9.64 13.27
C PRO A 61 -4.26 -9.55 14.60
N GLY A 62 -4.19 -8.34 15.16
CA GLY A 62 -3.44 -8.06 16.39
C GLY A 62 -1.92 -7.95 16.23
N ASP A 63 -1.37 -8.17 15.03
CA ASP A 63 0.07 -8.13 14.75
C ASP A 63 0.43 -6.98 13.79
N ALA A 64 0.76 -5.81 14.37
CA ALA A 64 1.09 -4.61 13.62
C ALA A 64 2.37 -4.76 12.75
N HIS A 65 3.32 -5.59 13.17
CA HIS A 65 4.53 -5.89 12.39
C HIS A 65 4.17 -6.70 11.13
N GLY A 66 3.42 -7.79 11.32
CA GLY A 66 2.92 -8.61 10.22
C GLY A 66 2.04 -7.83 9.25
N GLN A 67 1.15 -6.97 9.76
CA GLN A 67 0.34 -6.09 8.92
C GLN A 67 1.18 -5.11 8.12
N THR A 68 2.21 -4.51 8.74
CA THR A 68 3.12 -3.60 8.04
C THR A 68 3.81 -4.30 6.87
N ARG A 69 4.32 -5.52 7.08
CA ARG A 69 4.98 -6.30 6.02
C ARG A 69 4.01 -6.69 4.91
N ALA A 70 2.81 -7.17 5.27
CA ALA A 70 1.78 -7.51 4.30
C ALA A 70 1.41 -6.30 3.43
N THR A 71 1.18 -5.15 4.07
CA THR A 71 0.85 -3.89 3.43
C THR A 71 1.96 -3.43 2.47
N LEU A 72 3.23 -3.40 2.91
CA LEU A 72 4.34 -2.96 2.07
C LEU A 72 4.59 -3.90 0.88
N ASN A 73 4.45 -5.21 1.07
CA ASN A 73 4.56 -6.18 -0.03
C ASN A 73 3.49 -5.93 -1.10
N GLU A 74 2.28 -5.60 -0.67
CA GLU A 74 1.18 -5.31 -1.57
C GLU A 74 1.38 -3.99 -2.34
N ILE A 75 1.90 -2.96 -1.66
CA ILE A 75 2.35 -1.71 -2.28
C ILE A 75 3.43 -1.97 -3.34
N ILE A 76 4.43 -2.79 -3.02
CA ILE A 76 5.54 -3.11 -3.94
C ILE A 76 5.01 -3.78 -5.22
N LYS A 77 4.08 -4.73 -5.10
CA LYS A 77 3.43 -5.35 -6.27
C LYS A 77 2.70 -4.32 -7.14
N ALA A 78 2.02 -3.35 -6.53
CA ALA A 78 1.32 -2.30 -7.26
C ALA A 78 2.30 -1.41 -8.03
N ILE A 79 3.43 -1.06 -7.42
CA ILE A 79 4.50 -0.29 -8.07
C ILE A 79 5.10 -1.07 -9.25
N GLN A 80 5.42 -2.35 -9.06
CA GLN A 80 5.95 -3.22 -10.12
C GLN A 80 4.96 -3.36 -11.29
N SER A 81 3.67 -3.47 -11.00
CA SER A 81 2.61 -3.55 -12.01
C SER A 81 2.48 -2.29 -12.87
N LEU A 82 3.04 -1.17 -12.41
CA LEU A 82 3.11 0.11 -13.12
C LEU A 82 4.51 0.40 -13.67
N GLY A 83 5.43 -0.57 -13.66
CA GLY A 83 6.77 -0.46 -14.23
C GLY A 83 7.79 0.24 -13.32
N GLY A 84 7.53 0.32 -12.02
CA GLY A 84 8.56 0.67 -11.03
C GLY A 84 9.44 -0.52 -10.64
N ARG A 85 10.60 -0.25 -10.04
CA ARG A 85 11.58 -1.27 -9.62
C ARG A 85 11.21 -1.96 -8.30
N GLY A 86 10.09 -1.60 -7.68
CA GLY A 86 9.64 -2.16 -6.41
C GLY A 86 10.01 -1.25 -5.24
N ALA A 87 10.68 -1.79 -4.22
CA ALA A 87 11.06 -1.04 -3.02
C ALA A 87 12.00 0.13 -3.34
N GLU A 88 12.90 -0.06 -4.30
CA GLU A 88 13.87 0.93 -4.81
C GLU A 88 13.22 2.13 -5.48
N SER A 89 11.95 2.01 -5.89
CA SER A 89 11.22 3.12 -6.48
C SER A 89 10.57 4.02 -5.43
N ILE A 90 10.42 3.58 -4.17
CA ILE A 90 9.69 4.34 -3.15
C ILE A 90 10.53 5.51 -2.66
N VAL A 91 9.97 6.73 -2.67
CA VAL A 91 10.67 7.95 -2.24
C VAL A 91 10.05 8.59 -1.00
N ARG A 92 8.75 8.36 -0.77
CA ARG A 92 8.01 8.89 0.38
C ARG A 92 7.04 7.85 0.91
N THR A 93 7.04 7.68 2.23
CA THR A 93 6.14 6.79 2.97
C THR A 93 5.41 7.56 4.06
N GLN A 94 4.10 7.40 4.12
CA GLN A 94 3.27 7.91 5.21
C GLN A 94 2.61 6.73 5.90
N LEU A 95 2.90 6.55 7.18
CA LEU A 95 2.35 5.48 8.00
C LEU A 95 1.33 6.08 8.97
N PHE A 96 0.12 5.53 8.97
CA PHE A 96 -0.91 5.85 9.94
C PHE A 96 -1.09 4.62 10.82
N ILE A 97 -1.13 4.78 12.13
CA ILE A 97 -1.32 3.69 13.09
C ILE A 97 -2.45 4.04 14.07
N GLN A 98 -3.16 3.04 14.57
CA GLN A 98 -4.25 3.28 15.51
C GLN A 98 -3.75 3.46 16.95
N ARG A 99 -2.76 2.67 17.35
CA ARG A 99 -2.27 2.60 18.73
C ARG A 99 -0.84 3.06 18.81
N HIS A 100 -0.52 3.96 19.74
CA HIS A 100 0.85 4.45 19.90
C HIS A 100 1.83 3.33 20.27
N GLU A 101 1.38 2.35 21.08
CA GLU A 101 2.18 1.19 21.48
C GLU A 101 2.62 0.29 20.32
N ASP A 102 1.95 0.35 19.16
CA ASP A 102 2.33 -0.43 17.97
C ASP A 102 3.47 0.22 17.19
N ALA A 103 3.84 1.48 17.46
CA ALA A 103 4.85 2.20 16.69
C ALA A 103 6.19 1.44 16.57
N PRO A 104 6.74 0.80 17.62
CA PRO A 104 7.95 -0.01 17.49
C PRO A 104 7.78 -1.22 16.55
N ALA A 105 6.64 -1.91 16.62
CA ALA A 105 6.36 -3.08 15.78
C ALA A 105 6.18 -2.68 14.31
N VAL A 106 5.46 -1.58 14.06
CA VAL A 106 5.29 -1.00 12.72
C VAL A 106 6.63 -0.57 12.14
N MET A 107 7.45 0.16 12.91
CA MET A 107 8.76 0.60 12.41
C MET A 107 9.76 -0.54 12.22
N ALA A 108 9.66 -1.63 12.98
CA ALA A 108 10.41 -2.85 12.72
C ALA A 108 9.99 -3.48 11.37
N GLY A 109 8.69 -3.61 11.10
CA GLY A 109 8.18 -4.11 9.83
C GLY A 109 8.56 -3.21 8.64
N PHE A 110 8.52 -1.88 8.84
CA PHE A 110 9.00 -0.91 7.84
C PHE A 110 10.49 -1.09 7.57
N THR A 111 11.31 -1.23 8.62
CA THR A 111 12.77 -1.36 8.51
C THR A 111 13.15 -2.64 7.77
N GLU A 112 12.43 -3.75 8.00
CA GLU A 112 12.64 -5.02 7.30
C GLU A 112 12.38 -4.98 5.80
N VAL A 113 11.58 -4.03 5.31
CA VAL A 113 11.25 -3.91 3.88
C VAL A 113 11.96 -2.72 3.22
N LEU A 114 11.92 -1.55 3.85
CA LEU A 114 12.37 -0.26 3.31
C LEU A 114 13.50 0.39 4.12
N GLY A 115 14.09 -0.32 5.07
CA GLY A 115 15.16 0.24 5.88
C GLY A 115 16.41 0.52 5.05
N ARG A 116 16.95 1.74 5.20
CA ARG A 116 18.15 2.20 4.48
C ARG A 116 19.37 1.29 4.65
N GLN A 117 19.40 0.44 5.68
CA GLN A 117 20.47 -0.53 5.91
C GLN A 117 20.55 -1.61 4.83
N HIS A 118 19.52 -1.79 4.00
CA HIS A 118 19.59 -2.68 2.83
C HIS A 118 20.54 -2.16 1.74
N GLY A 119 20.90 -0.87 1.76
CA GLY A 119 21.78 -0.25 0.78
C GLY A 119 21.12 -0.07 -0.60
N GLY A 120 21.94 0.30 -1.59
CA GLY A 120 21.46 0.61 -2.94
C GLY A 120 20.51 1.80 -2.94
N ASP A 121 19.43 1.68 -3.73
CA ASP A 121 18.38 2.68 -3.85
C ASP A 121 17.23 2.47 -2.84
N ILE A 122 17.38 1.55 -1.85
CA ILE A 122 16.32 1.24 -0.88
C ILE A 122 16.33 2.26 0.26
N GLY A 123 15.18 2.91 0.46
CA GLY A 123 14.93 3.87 1.54
C GLY A 123 13.82 4.83 1.14
N SER A 124 13.27 5.58 2.10
CA SER A 124 12.31 6.65 1.80
C SER A 124 12.32 7.73 2.87
N THR A 125 11.86 8.92 2.51
CA THR A 125 11.40 9.88 3.52
C THR A 125 10.15 9.31 4.20
N ALA A 126 10.03 9.45 5.51
CA ALA A 126 8.92 8.83 6.25
C ALA A 126 8.32 9.74 7.33
N ILE A 127 7.01 9.63 7.52
CA ILE A 127 6.29 10.14 8.69
C ILE A 127 5.40 9.01 9.24
N LEU A 128 5.27 8.97 10.56
CA LEU A 128 4.33 8.11 11.26
C LEU A 128 3.37 8.97 12.10
N LEU A 129 2.07 8.71 11.99
CA LEU A 129 1.01 9.43 12.70
C LEU A 129 0.09 8.44 13.42
N VAL A 130 -0.35 8.80 14.62
CA VAL A 130 -1.40 8.06 15.33
C VAL A 130 -2.76 8.66 14.96
N VAL A 131 -3.70 7.83 14.52
CA VAL A 131 -5.06 8.21 14.09
C VAL A 131 -6.12 7.57 14.98
N SER A 132 -7.34 8.11 14.93
CA SER A 132 -8.42 7.65 15.83
C SER A 132 -8.94 6.24 15.52
N ASN A 133 -9.12 5.89 14.23
CA ASN A 133 -9.60 4.58 13.81
C ASN A 133 -9.40 4.37 12.30
N PHE A 134 -9.51 3.12 11.86
CA PHE A 134 -9.57 2.71 10.45
C PHE A 134 -10.96 2.18 10.09
N SER A 135 -11.15 1.81 8.83
CA SER A 135 -12.42 1.26 8.32
C SER A 135 -12.81 -0.08 8.94
N ASP A 136 -11.83 -0.85 9.44
CA ASP A 136 -12.02 -2.14 10.09
C ASP A 136 -11.24 -2.15 11.42
N PRO A 137 -11.84 -2.64 12.53
CA PRO A 137 -11.20 -2.64 13.86
C PRO A 137 -9.97 -3.54 13.97
N ASP A 138 -9.78 -4.51 13.07
CA ASP A 138 -8.59 -5.37 13.07
C ASP A 138 -7.42 -4.73 12.31
N MET A 139 -7.62 -3.61 11.60
CA MET A 139 -6.55 -2.86 10.96
C MET A 139 -5.77 -2.04 12.00
N LEU A 140 -4.46 -2.21 12.02
CA LEU A 140 -3.57 -1.51 12.95
C LEU A 140 -2.68 -0.47 12.26
N VAL A 141 -2.51 -0.61 10.93
CA VAL A 141 -1.67 0.25 10.11
C VAL A 141 -2.25 0.45 8.71
N GLU A 142 -2.16 1.67 8.22
CA GLU A 142 -2.40 2.04 6.83
C GLU A 142 -1.18 2.80 6.29
N ILE A 143 -0.73 2.42 5.09
CA ILE A 143 0.49 2.97 4.49
C ILE A 143 0.17 3.54 3.12
N MET A 144 0.62 4.76 2.88
CA MET A 144 0.57 5.44 1.60
C MET A 144 1.99 5.71 1.12
N VAL A 145 2.25 5.53 -0.18
CA VAL A 145 3.57 5.80 -0.75
C VAL A 145 3.51 6.54 -2.07
N ASP A 146 4.57 7.32 -2.32
CA ASP A 146 4.92 7.78 -3.65
C ASP A 146 6.19 7.10 -4.11
N ALA A 147 6.20 6.76 -5.40
CA ALA A 147 7.30 6.07 -6.04
C ALA A 147 7.66 6.71 -7.40
N ILE A 148 8.90 6.51 -7.82
CA ILE A 148 9.44 6.96 -9.11
C ILE A 148 9.84 5.72 -9.92
N ALA A 149 9.21 5.57 -11.09
CA ALA A 149 9.58 4.61 -12.11
C ALA A 149 10.63 5.19 -13.05
N ASP A 150 11.32 4.32 -13.77
CA ASP A 150 12.29 4.74 -14.79
C ASP A 150 11.58 5.52 -15.92
N ALA A 151 12.35 6.43 -16.54
CA ALA A 151 11.91 7.16 -17.72
C ALA A 151 11.55 6.18 -18.85
N SER A 152 10.44 6.47 -19.53
CA SER A 152 9.95 5.69 -20.69
C SER A 152 10.70 6.04 -21.95
#